data_AF-A0A4R4YKB8-F1
#
_entry.id   AF-A0A4R4YKB8-F1
#
_cell.length_a   1.000
_cell.length_b   1.000
_cell.length_c   1.000
_cell.angle_alpha   90.00
_cell.angle_beta   90.00
_cell.angle_gamma   90.00
#
_symmetry.space_group_name_H-M   'P 1'
#
loop_
_entity.id
_entity.type
_entity.pdbx_description
1 polymer ?
#
loop_
_entity_poly.entity_id
_entity_poly.type
_entity_poly.pdbx_seq_one_letter_code
_entity_poly.pdbx_strand_id
1 'polypeptide(L)'
;MHPDIADDDIDLDDDTATEYLASFAEAKTAEARHTAAKSRLAIAMGTARRARWRGKTIATRQTKNGGTPYLVAGRNLPNLAELIGATA
;
A
#
# COMPACT_ATOMS: atom_id res chain seq x y z
N MET A 1 -17.85 4.34 21.30
CA MET A 1 -17.66 5.76 20.93
C MET A 1 -16.39 6.26 21.57
N HIS A 2 -15.60 7.05 20.83
CA HIS A 2 -14.49 7.80 21.42
C HIS A 2 -15.10 9.00 22.16
N PRO A 3 -14.63 9.35 23.37
CA PRO A 3 -15.24 10.42 24.18
C PRO A 3 -15.19 11.82 23.51
N ASP A 4 -14.37 12.00 22.48
CA ASP A 4 -14.15 13.31 21.84
C ASP A 4 -14.86 13.49 20.49
N ILE A 5 -15.81 12.60 20.13
CA ILE A 5 -16.58 12.71 18.87
C ILE A 5 -18.05 12.96 19.22
N ALA A 6 -18.56 14.12 18.82
CA ALA A 6 -19.99 14.45 18.88
C ALA A 6 -20.76 13.69 17.79
N ASP A 7 -22.01 13.35 18.06
CA ASP A 7 -22.90 12.61 17.15
C ASP A 7 -23.74 13.58 16.31
N ASP A 8 -23.07 14.58 15.72
CA ASP A 8 -23.70 15.64 14.92
C ASP A 8 -23.18 15.60 13.48
N ASP A 9 -24.07 15.86 12.52
CA ASP A 9 -23.74 15.99 11.12
C ASP A 9 -23.44 17.46 10.75
N ILE A 10 -22.48 17.68 9.86
CA ILE A 10 -22.21 19.01 9.27
C ILE A 10 -22.25 18.92 7.74
N ASP A 11 -22.71 20.00 7.12
CA ASP A 11 -22.53 20.21 5.69
C ASP A 11 -21.14 20.80 5.44
N LEU A 12 -20.40 20.20 4.49
CA LEU A 12 -19.11 20.70 4.05
C LEU A 12 -19.30 21.71 2.91
N ASP A 13 -18.36 22.64 2.79
CA ASP A 13 -18.25 23.48 1.60
C ASP A 13 -17.77 22.67 0.38
N ASP A 14 -18.06 23.19 -0.81
CA ASP A 14 -17.77 22.53 -2.08
C ASP A 14 -16.26 22.24 -2.28
N ASP A 15 -15.39 23.13 -1.79
CA ASP A 15 -13.94 22.98 -1.97
C ASP A 15 -13.43 21.80 -1.12
N THR A 16 -13.79 21.76 0.16
CA THR A 16 -13.43 20.67 1.08
C THR A 16 -14.01 19.33 0.61
N ALA A 17 -15.27 19.31 0.18
CA ALA A 17 -15.90 18.09 -0.32
C ALA A 17 -15.21 17.59 -1.61
N THR A 18 -14.88 18.49 -2.53
CA THR A 18 -14.25 18.13 -3.81
C THR A 18 -12.86 17.55 -3.60
N GLU A 19 -12.02 18.19 -2.79
CA GLU A 19 -10.66 17.71 -2.49
C GLU A 19 -10.68 16.34 -1.80
N TYR A 20 -11.57 16.17 -0.81
CA TYR A 20 -11.73 14.89 -0.14
C TYR A 20 -12.16 13.77 -1.08
N LEU A 21 -13.17 14.02 -1.93
CA LEU A 21 -13.67 13.02 -2.87
C LEU A 21 -12.64 12.67 -3.95
N ALA A 22 -11.91 13.66 -4.46
CA ALA A 22 -10.84 13.44 -5.44
C ALA A 22 -9.72 12.59 -4.84
N SER A 23 -9.17 12.99 -3.70
CA SER A 23 -8.10 12.25 -3.01
C SER A 23 -8.55 10.84 -2.60
N PHE A 24 -9.80 10.67 -2.18
CA PHE A 24 -10.37 9.36 -1.85
C PHE A 24 -10.43 8.44 -3.08
N ALA A 25 -10.89 8.95 -4.22
CA ALA A 25 -10.96 8.20 -5.47
C ALA A 25 -9.56 7.77 -5.96
N GLU A 26 -8.59 8.67 -5.85
CA GLU A 26 -7.19 8.40 -6.17
C GLU A 26 -6.59 7.35 -5.24
N ALA A 27 -6.79 7.48 -3.92
CA ALA A 27 -6.33 6.52 -2.93
C ALA A 27 -6.90 5.12 -3.19
N LYS A 28 -8.20 5.02 -3.45
CA LYS A 28 -8.87 3.75 -3.78
C LYS A 28 -8.30 3.12 -5.05
N THR A 29 -8.04 3.94 -6.07
CA THR A 29 -7.45 3.48 -7.32
C THR A 29 -6.01 3.00 -7.12
N ALA A 30 -5.20 3.74 -6.35
CA ALA A 30 -3.83 3.37 -6.02
C ALA A 30 -3.77 2.06 -5.19
N GLU A 31 -4.67 1.91 -4.22
CA GLU A 31 -4.79 0.71 -3.39
C GLU A 31 -5.16 -0.53 -4.24
N ALA A 32 -6.12 -0.39 -5.15
CA ALA A 32 -6.51 -1.47 -6.06
C ALA A 32 -5.33 -1.91 -6.95
N ARG A 33 -4.60 -0.94 -7.52
CA ARG A 33 -3.39 -1.21 -8.32
C ARG A 33 -2.31 -1.92 -7.49
N HIS A 34 -2.06 -1.44 -6.28
CA HIS A 34 -1.07 -2.03 -5.37
C HIS A 34 -1.46 -3.45 -4.94
N THR A 35 -2.74 -3.71 -4.69
CA THR A 35 -3.27 -5.04 -4.37
C THR A 35 -3.06 -6.01 -5.54
N ALA A 36 -3.38 -5.60 -6.76
CA ALA A 36 -3.12 -6.41 -7.94
C ALA A 36 -1.61 -6.69 -8.13
N ALA A 37 -0.75 -5.70 -7.90
CA ALA A 37 0.70 -5.86 -7.95
C ALA A 37 1.22 -6.85 -6.88
N LYS A 38 0.71 -6.77 -5.65
CA LYS A 38 1.03 -7.74 -4.58
C LYS A 38 0.64 -9.17 -4.97
N SER A 39 -0.53 -9.37 -5.56
CA SER A 39 -0.97 -10.69 -6.03
C SER A 39 -0.02 -11.24 -7.10
N ARG A 40 0.36 -10.43 -8.08
CA ARG A 40 1.34 -10.83 -9.10
C ARG A 40 2.70 -11.17 -8.50
N LEU A 41 3.18 -10.38 -7.54
CA LEU A 41 4.42 -10.65 -6.83
C LEU A 41 4.33 -11.95 -6.02
N ALA A 42 3.21 -12.21 -5.35
CA ALA A 42 3.00 -13.43 -4.58
C ALA A 42 3.04 -14.67 -5.49
N ILE A 43 2.43 -14.59 -6.67
CA ILE A 43 2.50 -15.65 -7.70
C ILE A 43 3.95 -15.85 -8.15
N ALA A 44 4.65 -14.77 -8.53
CA ALA A 44 6.04 -14.83 -8.98
C ALA A 44 7.01 -15.38 -7.92
N MET A 45 6.73 -15.14 -6.63
CA MET A 45 7.51 -15.70 -5.53
C MET A 45 7.33 -17.22 -5.38
N GLY A 46 6.24 -17.83 -5.88
CA GLY A 46 5.95 -19.24 -5.67
C GLY A 46 5.92 -19.58 -4.17
N THR A 47 6.87 -20.40 -3.71
CA THR A 47 7.06 -20.76 -2.29
C THR A 47 8.19 -19.99 -1.60
N ALA A 48 8.86 -19.08 -2.30
CA ALA A 48 9.99 -18.32 -1.76
C ALA A 48 9.57 -17.41 -0.60
N ARG A 49 10.44 -17.31 0.41
CA ARG A 49 10.20 -16.44 1.57
C ARG A 49 10.42 -14.96 1.27
N ARG A 50 11.33 -14.60 0.36
CA ARG A 50 11.75 -13.21 0.10
C ARG A 50 11.79 -12.90 -1.39
N ALA A 51 11.27 -11.73 -1.77
CA ALA A 51 11.50 -11.12 -3.07
C ALA A 51 12.64 -10.10 -2.99
N ARG A 52 13.62 -10.23 -3.88
CA ARG A 52 14.76 -9.32 -3.97
C ARG A 52 14.84 -8.70 -5.36
N TRP A 53 15.20 -7.42 -5.42
CA TRP A 53 15.50 -6.72 -6.66
C TRP A 53 16.78 -5.89 -6.46
N ARG A 54 17.74 -6.02 -7.38
CA ARG A 54 19.05 -5.34 -7.32
C ARG A 54 19.74 -5.47 -5.95
N GLY A 55 19.75 -6.69 -5.40
CA GLY A 55 20.36 -7.00 -4.10
C GLY A 55 19.54 -6.57 -2.87
N LYS A 56 18.47 -5.79 -3.02
CA LYS A 56 17.63 -5.31 -1.91
C LYS A 56 16.37 -6.15 -1.76
N THR A 57 15.95 -6.42 -0.52
CA THR A 57 14.69 -7.14 -0.25
C THR A 57 13.52 -6.17 -0.33
N ILE A 58 12.60 -6.40 -1.26
CA ILE A 58 11.44 -5.52 -1.48
C ILE A 58 10.15 -6.06 -0.87
N ALA A 59 10.06 -7.39 -0.66
CA ALA A 59 8.95 -8.00 0.05
C ALA A 59 9.38 -9.30 0.75
N THR A 60 8.68 -9.64 1.82
CA THR A 60 8.84 -10.90 2.56
C THR A 60 7.47 -11.51 2.81
N ARG A 61 7.34 -12.81 2.55
CA ARG A 61 6.15 -13.58 2.92
C ARG A 61 6.21 -13.94 4.40
N GLN A 62 5.11 -13.69 5.10
CA GLN A 62 4.94 -14.02 6.51
C GLN A 62 3.68 -14.83 6.71
N THR A 63 3.66 -15.63 7.76
CA THR A 63 2.47 -16.32 8.28
C THR A 63 2.29 -15.89 9.72
N LYS A 64 1.04 -15.63 10.12
CA LYS A 64 0.71 -15.36 11.51
C LYS A 64 0.06 -16.61 12.09
N ASN A 65 0.68 -17.20 13.11
CA ASN A 65 0.17 -18.40 13.82
C ASN A 65 -0.21 -19.57 12.88
N GLY A 66 0.58 -19.83 11.84
CA GLY A 66 0.30 -20.91 10.88
C GLY A 66 -0.85 -20.63 9.89
N GLY A 67 -1.43 -19.43 9.90
CA GLY A 67 -2.48 -19.02 8.97
C GLY A 67 -1.98 -18.69 7.56
N THR A 68 -2.90 -18.23 6.71
CA THR A 68 -2.64 -17.92 5.29
C THR A 68 -1.46 -16.97 5.13
N PRO A 69 -0.46 -17.31 4.29
CA PRO A 69 0.68 -16.45 4.07
C PRO A 69 0.29 -15.12 3.41
N TYR A 70 0.87 -14.02 3.87
CA TYR A 70 0.68 -12.68 3.33
C TYR A 70 2.02 -12.01 3.03
N LEU A 71 2.01 -11.02 2.13
CA LEU A 71 3.21 -10.24 1.79
C LEU A 71 3.32 -8.99 2.65
N VAL A 72 4.50 -8.84 3.24
CA VAL A 72 4.92 -7.63 3.96
C VAL A 72 6.00 -6.94 3.15
N ALA A 73 5.88 -5.62 3.00
CA ALA A 73 6.89 -4.82 2.30
C ALA A 73 8.24 -4.82 3.05
N GLY A 74 9.35 -4.64 2.33
CA GLY A 74 10.66 -4.46 2.95
C GLY A 74 10.70 -3.22 3.84
N ARG A 75 11.51 -3.23 4.90
CA ARG A 75 11.66 -2.07 5.82
C ARG A 75 12.33 -0.86 5.16
N ASN A 76 13.30 -1.11 4.28
CA ASN A 76 14.04 -0.08 3.56
C ASN A 76 13.76 -0.24 2.06
N LEU A 77 12.53 0.08 1.65
CA LEU A 77 12.19 0.08 0.24
C LEU A 77 13.01 1.17 -0.47
N PRO A 78 13.77 0.80 -1.51
CA PRO A 78 14.49 1.80 -2.28
C PRO A 78 13.50 2.66 -3.08
N ASN A 79 13.81 3.94 -3.25
CA ASN A 79 13.01 4.80 -4.13
C ASN A 79 13.13 4.31 -5.57
N LEU A 80 12.00 4.18 -6.26
CA LEU A 80 11.97 3.72 -7.64
C LEU A 80 12.84 4.59 -8.55
N ALA A 81 12.79 5.92 -8.40
CA ALA A 81 13.55 6.88 -9.20
C ALA A 81 15.06 6.67 -9.07
N GLU A 82 15.54 6.50 -7.82
CA GLU A 82 16.95 6.22 -7.52
C GLU A 82 17.44 4.91 -8.15
N LEU A 83 16.58 3.90 -8.22
CA LEU A 83 16.94 2.59 -8.78
C LEU A 83 16.98 2.63 -10.30
N ILE A 84 16.03 3.26 -10.96
CA ILE A 84 16.01 3.28 -12.43
C ILE A 84 16.98 4.30 -13.02
N GLY A 85 17.72 5.03 -12.18
CA GLY A 85 18.67 6.06 -12.61
C GLY A 85 17.99 7.32 -13.14
N ALA A 86 16.69 7.50 -12.85
CA ALA A 86 15.98 8.73 -13.13
C ALA A 86 16.26 9.71 -11.99
N THR A 87 17.41 10.37 -12.05
CA THR A 87 17.59 11.63 -11.33
C THR A 87 16.67 12.65 -11.97
N ALA A 88 15.82 13.29 -11.14
CA ALA A 88 15.01 14.44 -11.52
C ALA A 88 15.88 15.57 -12.10
#